data_AF-A0A9X1M7J3-F1
#
_entry.id   AF-A0A9X1M7J3-F1
#
_cell.length_a   1.000
_cell.length_b   1.000
_cell.length_c   1.000
_cell.angle_alpha   90.00
_cell.angle_beta   90.00
_cell.angle_gamma   90.00
#
_symmetry.space_group_name_H-M   'P 1'
#
loop_
_entity.id
_entity.type
_entity.pdbx_description
1 polymer ?
#
loop_
_entity_poly.entity_id
_entity_poly.type
_entity_poly.pdbx_seq_one_letter_code
_entity_poly.pdbx_strand_id
1 'polypeptide(L)'
;MGKTVVKPLLLPAAVALLWLLSGWGYEALLTAGNGRIPVWLAAVVAPDTMPVRIRSLLDGPALVLAASLSALAVSALTLALLPAGTGAGRPARGTLFLASWMSVVLAAVAGSAVLATAGILAAWPLGRVQWIFDMLSPSLLTGAYWGVSWGWMPALLAVYLRPQPEDGHRDDDGGGYAAAGEATSPGRQRAWALGAFALFSVALLVTLPLTARDSSQSAPVPESTPTPEPTVYGAEAVAAAVSEIDPQWCTGDEVAVSIGGWDAATGHRGARITLENTGTRTCTVQGYPDLDFESSDGWVMGITAVHGGSMMTEDAGADTVTLAPGAEATASIGWRGTAGADMVRVGTLLVAPYAGTLRQELEADIDLAEPGFLTVTAWTPAGGEASAG
;
A
#
# COMPACT_ATOMS: atom_id res chain seq x y z
N MET A 1 44.92 13.84 -28.22
CA MET A 1 43.60 13.37 -28.68
C MET A 1 42.59 13.02 -27.58
N GLY A 2 42.97 12.83 -26.30
CA GLY A 2 42.04 12.35 -25.26
C GLY A 2 41.22 13.39 -24.48
N LYS A 3 41.62 14.67 -24.41
CA LYS A 3 40.96 15.68 -23.54
C LYS A 3 39.73 16.37 -24.17
N THR A 4 39.60 16.35 -25.50
CA THR A 4 38.53 17.04 -26.25
C THR A 4 37.22 16.23 -26.34
N VAL A 5 37.27 14.90 -26.22
CA VAL A 5 36.09 14.02 -26.34
C VAL A 5 35.43 13.73 -24.99
N VAL A 6 36.19 13.81 -23.88
CA VAL A 6 35.70 13.38 -22.55
C VAL A 6 34.70 14.38 -21.96
N LYS A 7 34.93 15.69 -22.09
CA LYS A 7 34.07 16.74 -21.49
C LYS A 7 32.58 16.66 -21.88
N PRO A 8 32.19 16.46 -23.16
CA PRO A 8 30.78 16.39 -23.52
C PRO A 8 30.05 15.13 -23.01
N LEU A 9 30.79 14.07 -22.65
CA LEU A 9 30.21 12.81 -22.15
C LEU A 9 30.08 12.77 -20.63
N LEU A 10 30.74 13.68 -19.89
CA LEU A 10 30.71 13.67 -18.42
C LEU A 10 29.31 13.90 -17.85
N LEU A 11 28.57 14.87 -18.39
CA LEU A 11 27.22 15.15 -17.93
C LEU A 11 26.24 14.00 -18.21
N PRO A 12 26.11 13.48 -19.45
CA PRO A 12 25.19 12.38 -19.69
C PRO A 12 25.58 11.11 -18.91
N ALA A 13 26.88 10.83 -18.75
CA ALA A 13 27.35 9.73 -17.92
C ALA A 13 26.97 9.90 -16.45
N ALA A 14 27.11 11.12 -15.89
CA ALA A 14 26.74 11.40 -14.50
C ALA A 14 25.23 11.22 -14.27
N VAL A 15 24.39 11.71 -15.18
CA VAL A 15 22.93 11.53 -15.10
C VAL A 15 22.56 10.05 -15.13
N ALA A 16 23.09 9.30 -16.10
CA ALA A 16 22.82 7.87 -16.22
C ALA A 16 23.30 7.08 -15.00
N LEU A 17 24.49 7.41 -14.48
CA LEU A 17 25.05 6.76 -13.30
C LEU A 17 24.19 7.03 -12.06
N LEU A 18 23.79 8.28 -11.81
CA LEU A 18 22.95 8.62 -10.65
C LEU A 18 21.56 7.99 -10.75
N TRP A 19 21.01 7.86 -11.97
CA TRP A 19 19.74 7.17 -12.20
C TRP A 19 19.83 5.68 -11.83
N LEU A 20 20.90 5.01 -12.28
CA LEU A 20 21.16 3.61 -11.97
C LEU A 20 21.47 3.39 -10.48
N LEU A 21 22.33 4.23 -9.89
CA LEU A 21 22.68 4.14 -8.47
C LEU A 21 21.46 4.32 -7.57
N SER A 22 20.50 5.16 -7.96
CA SER A 22 19.24 5.30 -7.23
C SER A 22 18.44 4.00 -7.24
N GLY A 23 18.25 3.39 -8.41
CA GLY A 23 17.46 2.16 -8.56
C GLY A 23 18.11 0.95 -7.88
N TRP A 24 19.41 0.74 -8.12
CA TRP A 24 20.16 -0.34 -7.49
C TRP A 24 20.41 -0.09 -6.00
N GLY A 25 20.62 1.17 -5.60
CA GLY A 25 20.76 1.55 -4.21
C GLY A 25 19.50 1.27 -3.41
N TYR A 26 18.33 1.58 -3.96
CA TYR A 26 17.04 1.22 -3.34
C TYR A 26 16.92 -0.29 -3.11
N GLU A 27 17.30 -1.10 -4.10
CA GLU A 27 17.30 -2.56 -3.97
C GLU A 27 18.29 -3.07 -2.91
N ALA A 28 19.52 -2.56 -2.92
CA ALA A 28 20.55 -2.90 -1.94
C ALA A 28 20.13 -2.51 -0.51
N LEU A 29 19.45 -1.37 -0.33
CA LEU A 29 18.90 -0.93 0.95
C LEU A 29 17.82 -1.88 1.47
N LEU A 30 16.98 -2.41 0.59
CA LEU A 30 15.94 -3.38 0.94
C LEU A 30 16.53 -4.76 1.28
N THR A 31 17.53 -5.22 0.53
CA THR A 31 18.14 -6.55 0.73
C THR A 31 19.13 -6.59 1.90
N ALA A 32 19.96 -5.56 2.07
CA ALA A 32 20.91 -5.46 3.18
C ALA A 32 20.24 -5.13 4.52
N GLY A 33 19.02 -4.57 4.49
CA GLY A 33 18.33 -4.07 5.67
C GLY A 33 17.90 -5.15 6.67
N ASN A 34 17.77 -6.43 6.28
CA ASN A 34 17.25 -7.52 7.14
C ASN A 34 15.96 -7.12 7.92
N GLY A 35 15.12 -6.26 7.32
CA GLY A 35 13.91 -5.67 7.93
C GLY A 35 14.11 -4.44 8.83
N ARG A 36 15.35 -3.97 9.07
CA ARG A 36 15.66 -2.85 9.99
C ARG A 36 15.50 -1.46 9.40
N ILE A 37 15.57 -1.32 8.08
CA ILE A 37 15.37 -0.04 7.39
C ILE A 37 13.93 -0.02 6.88
N PRO A 38 13.07 0.86 7.42
CA PRO A 38 11.71 1.01 6.91
C PRO A 38 11.73 1.37 5.42
N VAL A 39 10.83 0.78 4.64
CA VAL A 39 10.74 1.00 3.17
C VAL A 39 10.62 2.49 2.82
N TRP A 40 9.90 3.26 3.62
CA TRP A 40 9.77 4.71 3.43
C TRP A 40 11.10 5.45 3.57
N LEU A 41 12.00 5.00 4.45
CA LEU A 41 13.31 5.62 4.65
C LEU A 41 14.25 5.29 3.48
N ALA A 42 14.20 4.05 2.97
CA ALA A 42 14.92 3.66 1.77
C ALA A 42 14.48 4.48 0.55
N ALA A 43 13.17 4.68 0.38
CA ALA A 43 12.60 5.47 -0.71
C ALA A 43 13.00 6.96 -0.65
N VAL A 44 13.24 7.51 0.55
CA VAL A 44 13.72 8.89 0.74
C VAL A 44 15.20 9.03 0.35
N VAL A 45 16.03 8.04 0.68
CA VAL A 45 17.47 8.10 0.38
C VAL A 45 17.75 7.80 -1.08
N ALA A 46 17.10 6.76 -1.63
CA ALA A 46 17.29 6.28 -2.99
C ALA A 46 15.90 6.09 -3.64
N PRO A 47 15.42 7.07 -4.41
CA PRO A 47 14.18 6.92 -5.18
C PRO A 47 14.19 5.65 -6.04
N ASP A 48 13.08 4.91 -6.06
CA ASP A 48 12.93 3.67 -6.82
C ASP A 48 12.78 3.93 -8.34
N THR A 49 13.86 4.33 -9.01
CA THR A 49 13.90 4.62 -10.45
C THR A 49 13.61 3.38 -11.33
N MET A 50 13.49 2.20 -10.72
CA MET A 50 13.08 0.96 -11.35
C MET A 50 11.99 0.27 -10.52
N PRO A 51 10.71 0.68 -10.66
CA PRO A 51 9.62 0.25 -9.81
C PRO A 51 9.58 -1.26 -9.54
N VAL A 52 9.31 -1.66 -8.30
CA VAL A 52 9.20 -3.07 -7.86
C VAL A 52 8.40 -3.95 -8.85
N ARG A 53 7.29 -3.44 -9.39
CA ARG A 53 6.47 -4.19 -10.36
C ARG A 53 7.17 -4.47 -11.68
N ILE A 54 7.96 -3.51 -12.18
CA ILE A 54 8.77 -3.71 -13.40
C ILE A 54 9.90 -4.70 -13.11
N ARG A 55 10.49 -4.64 -11.91
CA ARG A 55 11.49 -5.63 -11.47
C ARG A 55 10.93 -7.04 -11.41
N SER A 56 9.70 -7.23 -10.92
CA SER A 56 9.10 -8.57 -10.86
C SER A 56 8.85 -9.17 -12.24
N LEU A 57 8.66 -8.34 -13.27
CA LEU A 57 8.39 -8.78 -14.65
C LEU A 57 9.64 -9.24 -15.40
N LEU A 58 10.86 -8.89 -14.95
CA LEU A 58 12.09 -9.05 -15.72
C LEU A 58 13.08 -10.00 -15.04
N ASP A 59 13.79 -10.79 -15.83
CA ASP A 59 14.99 -11.53 -15.40
C ASP A 59 16.20 -10.61 -15.22
N GLY A 60 17.22 -11.04 -14.47
CA GLY A 60 18.45 -10.27 -14.23
C GLY A 60 19.03 -9.53 -15.44
N PRO A 61 19.32 -10.20 -16.58
CA PRO A 61 19.85 -9.51 -17.76
C PRO A 61 18.86 -8.54 -18.42
N ALA A 62 17.57 -8.92 -18.47
CA ALA A 62 16.51 -8.06 -19.02
C ALA A 62 16.29 -6.81 -18.15
N LEU A 63 16.40 -6.97 -16.83
CA LEU A 63 16.32 -5.88 -15.86
C LEU A 63 17.47 -4.89 -16.04
N VAL A 64 18.70 -5.38 -16.16
CA VAL A 64 19.88 -4.54 -16.42
C VAL A 64 19.72 -3.78 -17.73
N LEU A 65 19.23 -4.44 -18.78
CA LEU A 65 18.99 -3.82 -20.08
C LEU A 65 17.92 -2.71 -19.99
N ALA A 66 16.77 -2.99 -19.37
CA ALA A 66 15.70 -2.01 -19.22
C ALA A 66 16.11 -0.81 -18.36
N ALA A 67 16.83 -1.05 -17.26
CA ALA A 67 17.39 0.01 -16.42
C ALA A 67 18.40 0.87 -17.20
N SER A 68 19.25 0.24 -18.02
CA SER A 68 20.22 0.94 -18.86
C SER A 68 19.54 1.80 -19.94
N LEU A 69 18.53 1.26 -20.63
CA LEU A 69 17.76 2.01 -21.63
C LEU A 69 17.00 3.19 -21.02
N SER A 70 16.42 3.00 -19.82
CA SER A 70 15.79 4.08 -19.05
C SER A 70 16.79 5.18 -18.68
N ALA A 71 17.96 4.81 -18.13
CA ALA A 71 19.02 5.75 -17.77
C ALA A 71 19.52 6.56 -18.99
N LEU A 72 19.69 5.89 -20.13
CA LEU A 72 20.11 6.51 -21.39
C LEU A 72 19.04 7.46 -21.95
N ALA A 73 17.75 7.11 -21.84
CA ALA A 73 16.66 7.98 -22.24
C ALA A 73 16.63 9.27 -21.39
N VAL A 74 16.68 9.15 -20.06
CA VAL A 74 16.73 10.32 -19.15
C VAL A 74 17.95 11.19 -19.42
N SER A 75 19.11 10.57 -19.64
CA SER A 75 20.36 11.26 -19.95
C SER A 75 20.32 12.04 -21.27
N ALA A 76 19.82 11.40 -22.33
CA ALA A 76 19.65 12.03 -23.64
C ALA A 76 18.64 13.19 -23.59
N LEU A 77 17.52 13.02 -22.88
CA LEU A 77 16.52 14.06 -22.75
C LEU A 77 17.03 15.23 -21.89
N THR A 78 17.81 14.96 -20.85
CA THR A 78 18.47 16.01 -20.05
C THR A 78 19.35 16.88 -20.94
N LEU A 79 20.17 16.28 -21.81
CA LEU A 79 21.00 17.03 -22.77
C LEU A 79 20.16 17.88 -23.74
N ALA A 80 19.03 17.35 -24.22
CA ALA A 80 18.14 18.08 -25.12
C ALA A 80 17.49 19.30 -24.44
N LEU A 81 17.11 19.16 -23.17
CA LEU A 81 16.39 20.18 -22.40
C LEU A 81 17.31 21.24 -21.78
N LEU A 82 18.63 21.06 -21.79
CA LEU A 82 19.54 22.06 -21.23
C LEU A 82 19.39 23.42 -21.94
N PRO A 83 19.46 24.53 -21.18
CA PRO A 83 19.36 25.87 -21.75
C PRO A 83 20.56 26.13 -22.66
N ALA A 84 20.32 26.30 -23.96
CA ALA A 84 21.33 26.79 -24.88
C ALA A 84 21.68 28.23 -24.49
N GLY A 85 22.93 28.63 -24.65
CA GLY A 85 23.30 30.04 -24.55
C GLY A 85 22.64 30.82 -25.69
N THR A 86 21.46 31.37 -25.45
CA THR A 86 20.77 32.24 -26.41
C THR A 86 21.42 33.62 -26.36
N GLY A 87 21.74 34.19 -27.52
CA GLY A 87 22.32 35.52 -27.64
C GLY A 87 21.44 36.61 -27.03
N ALA A 88 22.10 37.68 -26.59
CA ALA A 88 21.63 38.84 -25.81
C ALA A 88 21.47 38.59 -24.30
N GLY A 89 22.55 38.87 -23.56
CA GLY A 89 22.62 38.82 -22.09
C GLY A 89 23.00 37.45 -21.53
N ARG A 90 24.09 37.37 -20.76
CA ARG A 90 24.45 36.12 -20.06
C ARG A 90 23.60 36.00 -18.80
N PRO A 91 22.77 34.95 -18.66
CA PRO A 91 22.04 34.71 -17.43
C PRO A 91 23.00 34.51 -16.25
N ALA A 92 22.60 34.96 -15.06
CA ALA A 92 23.37 34.74 -13.83
C ALA A 92 23.59 33.24 -13.60
N ARG A 93 24.73 32.86 -12.98
CA ARG A 93 25.06 31.46 -12.69
C ARG A 93 23.94 30.74 -11.92
N GLY A 94 23.26 31.43 -11.00
CA GLY A 94 22.11 30.90 -10.27
C GLY A 94 20.91 30.57 -11.16
N THR A 95 20.59 31.43 -12.13
CA THR A 95 19.51 31.19 -13.10
C THR A 95 19.83 30.00 -14.01
N LEU A 96 21.08 29.88 -14.46
CA LEU A 96 21.53 28.73 -15.26
C LEU A 96 21.48 27.42 -14.47
N PHE A 97 21.87 27.46 -13.20
CA PHE A 97 21.75 26.32 -12.30
C PHE A 97 20.28 25.89 -12.15
N LEU A 98 19.40 26.82 -11.79
CA LEU A 98 17.98 26.52 -11.60
C LEU A 98 17.32 25.99 -12.88
N ALA A 99 17.60 26.61 -14.02
CA ALA A 99 17.10 26.14 -15.31
C ALA A 99 17.61 24.74 -15.64
N SER A 100 18.90 24.46 -15.41
CA SER A 100 19.47 23.13 -15.65
C SER A 100 18.89 22.09 -14.70
N TRP A 101 18.61 22.45 -13.44
CA TRP A 101 17.98 21.56 -12.48
C TRP A 101 16.53 21.24 -12.86
N MET A 102 15.75 22.23 -13.27
CA MET A 102 14.39 21.98 -13.78
C MET A 102 14.39 21.15 -15.06
N SER A 103 15.37 21.32 -15.94
CA SER A 103 15.54 20.44 -17.12
C SER A 103 15.79 18.98 -16.72
N VAL A 104 16.59 18.73 -15.66
CA VAL A 104 16.82 17.38 -15.14
C VAL A 104 15.54 16.80 -14.54
N VAL A 105 14.76 17.59 -13.78
CA VAL A 105 13.47 17.16 -13.23
C VAL A 105 12.51 16.75 -14.34
N LEU A 106 12.35 17.58 -15.38
CA LEU A 106 11.47 17.27 -16.51
C LEU A 106 11.93 16.03 -17.27
N ALA A 107 13.25 15.86 -17.47
CA ALA A 107 13.79 14.69 -18.13
C ALA A 107 13.53 13.40 -17.34
N ALA A 108 13.68 13.45 -16.02
CA ALA A 108 13.41 12.34 -15.12
C ALA A 108 11.93 11.92 -15.14
N VAL A 109 11.00 12.89 -15.06
CA VAL A 109 9.56 12.63 -15.13
C VAL A 109 9.18 11.98 -16.48
N ALA A 110 9.69 12.53 -17.58
CA ALA A 110 9.42 11.99 -18.91
C ALA A 110 10.02 10.58 -19.10
N GLY A 111 11.24 10.33 -18.61
CA GLY A 111 11.85 9.00 -18.65
C GLY A 111 11.06 7.98 -17.82
N SER A 112 10.59 8.36 -16.63
CA SER A 112 9.70 7.51 -15.83
C SER A 112 8.36 7.24 -16.52
N ALA A 113 7.80 8.21 -17.25
CA ALA A 113 6.57 8.01 -18.01
C ALA A 113 6.76 6.94 -19.10
N VAL A 114 7.89 6.97 -19.82
CA VAL A 114 8.24 5.98 -20.85
C VAL A 114 8.39 4.60 -20.22
N LEU A 115 9.11 4.51 -19.09
CA LEU A 115 9.30 3.26 -18.36
C LEU A 115 7.97 2.67 -17.85
N ALA A 116 7.09 3.50 -17.29
CA ALA A 116 5.75 3.08 -16.87
C ALA A 116 4.90 2.58 -18.04
N THR A 117 4.96 3.27 -19.18
CA THR A 117 4.24 2.87 -20.40
C THR A 117 4.75 1.51 -20.91
N ALA A 118 6.06 1.28 -20.90
CA ALA A 118 6.65 0.00 -21.26
C ALA A 118 6.18 -1.12 -20.31
N GLY A 119 6.09 -0.84 -19.01
CA GLY A 119 5.54 -1.76 -18.00
C GLY A 119 4.05 -2.08 -18.24
N ILE A 120 3.24 -1.08 -18.62
CA ILE A 120 1.83 -1.28 -18.95
C ILE A 120 1.67 -2.17 -20.20
N LEU A 121 2.50 -1.96 -21.23
CA LEU A 121 2.50 -2.79 -22.43
C LEU A 121 2.93 -4.24 -22.12
N ALA A 122 3.90 -4.42 -21.22
CA ALA A 122 4.37 -5.72 -20.79
C ALA A 122 3.32 -6.52 -20.00
N ALA A 123 2.37 -5.84 -19.33
CA ALA A 123 1.30 -6.47 -18.56
C ALA A 123 0.02 -6.73 -19.37
N TRP A 124 0.06 -6.62 -20.70
CA TRP A 124 -1.10 -6.77 -21.57
C TRP A 124 -1.50 -8.26 -21.74
N PRO A 125 -2.80 -8.62 -21.73
CA PRO A 125 -4.00 -7.76 -21.65
C PRO A 125 -4.32 -7.26 -20.23
N LEU A 126 -4.74 -5.99 -20.14
CA LEU A 126 -5.07 -5.36 -18.86
C LEU A 126 -6.38 -5.91 -18.28
N GLY A 127 -6.31 -6.57 -17.12
CA GLY A 127 -7.50 -7.08 -16.43
C GLY A 127 -8.42 -5.99 -15.86
N ARG A 128 -7.91 -4.77 -15.58
CA ARG A 128 -8.72 -3.64 -15.10
C ARG A 128 -8.06 -2.28 -15.36
N VAL A 129 -8.85 -1.26 -15.73
CA VAL A 129 -8.35 0.11 -16.04
C VAL A 129 -7.59 0.76 -14.87
N GLN A 130 -7.95 0.44 -13.63
CA GLN A 130 -7.25 0.94 -12.42
C GLN A 130 -5.75 0.60 -12.42
N TRP A 131 -5.33 -0.49 -13.08
CA TRP A 131 -3.93 -0.93 -13.15
C TRP A 131 -3.03 0.04 -13.93
N ILE A 132 -3.61 0.80 -14.87
CA ILE A 132 -2.87 1.83 -15.60
C ILE A 132 -2.46 2.95 -14.64
N PHE A 133 -3.37 3.38 -13.77
CA PHE A 133 -3.12 4.46 -12.81
C PHE A 133 -2.10 4.04 -11.74
N ASP A 134 -2.15 2.77 -11.31
CA ASP A 134 -1.21 2.19 -10.35
C ASP A 134 0.23 2.10 -10.88
N MET A 135 0.43 1.96 -12.20
CA MET A 135 1.76 1.99 -12.84
C MET A 135 2.24 3.42 -13.10
N LEU A 136 1.36 4.28 -13.62
CA LEU A 136 1.74 5.60 -14.11
C LEU A 136 2.00 6.59 -12.98
N SER A 137 1.07 6.74 -12.04
CA SER A 137 1.14 7.77 -11.00
C SER A 137 2.39 7.64 -10.11
N PRO A 138 2.71 6.45 -9.53
CA PRO A 138 3.90 6.30 -8.71
C PRO A 138 5.20 6.52 -9.49
N SER A 139 5.26 6.07 -10.75
CA SER A 139 6.45 6.24 -11.59
C SER A 139 6.76 7.71 -11.88
N LEU A 140 5.73 8.50 -12.19
CA LEU A 140 5.87 9.94 -12.41
C LEU A 140 6.33 10.66 -11.13
N LEU A 141 5.75 10.31 -9.98
CA LEU A 141 6.15 10.86 -8.68
C LEU A 141 7.60 10.51 -8.34
N THR A 142 8.02 9.27 -8.57
CA THR A 142 9.43 8.85 -8.41
C THR A 142 10.34 9.67 -9.31
N GLY A 143 9.99 9.84 -10.59
CA GLY A 143 10.80 10.63 -11.53
C GLY A 143 10.95 12.08 -11.08
N ALA A 144 9.85 12.71 -10.63
CA ALA A 144 9.87 14.05 -10.07
C ALA A 144 10.72 14.12 -8.79
N TYR A 145 10.53 13.17 -7.88
CA TYR A 145 11.24 13.10 -6.61
C TYR A 145 12.75 12.93 -6.82
N TRP A 146 13.17 12.02 -7.71
CA TRP A 146 14.58 11.86 -8.09
C TRP A 146 15.17 13.14 -8.68
N GLY A 147 14.43 13.80 -9.59
CA GLY A 147 14.86 15.06 -10.17
C GLY A 147 15.10 16.15 -9.12
N VAL A 148 14.22 16.24 -8.11
CA VAL A 148 14.36 17.22 -7.02
C VAL A 148 15.50 16.83 -6.07
N SER A 149 15.56 15.58 -5.63
CA SER A 149 16.50 15.13 -4.60
C SER A 149 17.93 14.93 -5.10
N TRP A 150 18.10 14.40 -6.31
CA TRP A 150 19.42 14.05 -6.89
C TRP A 150 19.78 14.90 -8.11
N GLY A 151 18.80 15.50 -8.79
CA GLY A 151 19.02 16.24 -10.04
C GLY A 151 19.80 17.55 -9.91
N TRP A 152 20.02 18.06 -8.70
CA TRP A 152 20.88 19.23 -8.47
C TRP A 152 22.36 18.94 -8.76
N MET A 153 22.83 17.71 -8.56
CA MET A 153 24.21 17.29 -8.83
C MET A 153 24.59 17.42 -10.31
N PRO A 154 23.86 16.81 -11.27
CA PRO A 154 24.14 16.99 -12.69
C PRO A 154 23.89 18.44 -13.15
N ALA A 155 22.96 19.17 -12.52
CA ALA A 155 22.75 20.59 -12.82
C ALA A 155 23.97 21.45 -12.46
N LEU A 156 24.59 21.23 -11.28
CA LEU A 156 25.84 21.88 -10.90
C LEU A 156 26.97 21.51 -11.87
N LEU A 157 27.08 20.23 -12.24
CA LEU A 157 28.06 19.76 -13.21
C LEU A 157 27.87 20.44 -14.57
N ALA A 158 26.63 20.60 -15.03
CA ALA A 158 26.31 21.30 -16.27
C ALA A 158 26.76 22.77 -16.26
N VAL A 159 26.65 23.45 -15.11
CA VAL A 159 27.16 24.82 -14.93
C VAL A 159 28.68 24.85 -14.89
N TYR A 160 29.32 23.91 -14.19
CA TYR A 160 30.77 23.82 -14.04
C TYR A 160 31.48 23.51 -15.37
N LEU A 161 30.88 22.65 -16.20
CA LEU A 161 31.43 22.27 -17.51
C LEU A 161 31.28 23.38 -18.56
N ARG A 162 30.55 24.47 -18.28
CA ARG A 162 30.46 25.59 -19.22
C ARG A 162 31.82 26.29 -19.32
N PRO A 163 32.35 26.52 -20.53
CA PRO A 163 33.58 27.27 -20.72
C PRO A 163 33.50 28.64 -20.03
N GLN A 164 34.46 28.94 -19.15
CA GLN A 164 34.72 30.33 -18.75
C GLN A 164 35.32 31.05 -19.96
N PRO A 165 34.89 32.28 -20.29
CA PRO A 165 35.66 33.11 -21.20
C PRO A 165 37.02 33.35 -20.53
N GLU A 166 38.10 33.01 -21.23
CA GLU A 166 39.42 33.50 -20.86
C GLU A 166 39.40 35.03 -21.01
N ASP A 167 39.73 35.73 -19.94
CA ASP A 167 39.91 37.18 -19.97
C ASP A 167 41.11 37.51 -20.86
N GLY A 168 40.82 37.91 -22.10
CA GLY A 168 41.66 38.72 -22.97
C GLY A 168 43.15 38.35 -23.12
N HIS A 169 43.48 37.69 -24.22
CA HIS A 169 44.62 38.13 -25.02
C HIS A 169 44.11 38.51 -26.41
N ARG A 170 43.88 39.82 -26.59
CA ARG A 170 43.86 40.44 -27.92
C ARG A 170 45.31 40.46 -28.40
N ASP A 171 45.77 39.35 -28.94
CA ASP A 171 46.84 39.41 -29.92
C ASP A 171 46.18 39.56 -31.29
N ASP A 172 46.09 40.81 -31.73
CA ASP A 172 46.09 41.13 -33.14
C ASP A 172 47.42 40.60 -33.68
N ASP A 173 47.45 39.41 -34.28
CA ASP A 173 48.34 39.11 -35.39
C ASP A 173 48.07 37.75 -36.05
N GLY A 174 48.05 37.77 -37.37
CA GLY A 174 48.53 36.65 -38.18
C GLY A 174 47.52 35.57 -38.53
N GLY A 175 47.05 35.60 -39.78
CA GLY A 175 46.23 34.56 -40.38
C GLY A 175 46.86 33.17 -40.26
N GLY A 176 46.13 32.27 -39.63
CA GLY A 176 46.37 30.84 -39.69
C GLY A 176 45.02 30.15 -39.78
N TYR A 177 44.80 29.40 -40.86
CA TYR A 177 43.66 28.50 -41.02
C TYR A 177 43.70 27.44 -39.91
N ALA A 178 43.27 27.80 -38.71
CA ALA A 178 42.98 26.86 -37.66
C ALA A 178 41.81 26.03 -38.15
N ALA A 179 42.08 24.76 -38.44
CA ALA A 179 41.08 23.77 -38.83
C ALA A 179 39.85 23.94 -37.93
N ALA A 180 38.75 24.39 -38.55
CA ALA A 180 37.45 24.48 -37.93
C ALA A 180 37.00 23.05 -37.61
N GLY A 181 37.49 22.50 -36.51
CA GLY A 181 36.91 21.31 -35.91
C GLY A 181 35.44 21.60 -35.73
N GLU A 182 34.60 20.79 -36.36
CA GLU A 182 33.15 20.96 -36.45
C GLU A 182 32.55 21.20 -35.06
N ALA A 183 32.46 22.47 -34.65
CA ALA A 183 31.67 22.86 -33.51
C ALA A 183 30.23 22.57 -33.90
N THR A 184 29.68 21.47 -33.36
CA THR A 184 28.28 21.10 -33.55
C THR A 184 27.44 22.29 -33.09
N SER A 185 26.66 22.88 -34.01
CA SER A 185 25.77 23.97 -33.65
C SER A 185 24.84 23.48 -32.52
N PRO A 186 24.49 24.33 -31.54
CA PRO A 186 23.66 23.92 -30.40
C PRO A 186 22.31 23.34 -30.84
N GLY A 187 21.80 23.72 -32.01
CA GLY A 187 20.61 23.12 -32.63
C GLY A 187 20.83 21.67 -33.09
N ARG A 188 21.99 21.37 -33.71
CA ARG A 188 22.34 20.01 -34.15
C ARG A 188 22.54 19.07 -32.97
N GLN A 189 23.18 19.54 -31.90
CA GLN A 189 23.35 18.75 -30.67
C GLN A 189 22.00 18.40 -30.02
N ARG A 190 21.07 19.37 -29.94
CA ARG A 190 19.71 19.13 -29.42
C ARG A 190 18.92 18.14 -30.28
N ALA A 191 18.98 18.28 -31.61
CA ALA A 191 18.32 17.35 -32.52
C ALA A 191 18.84 15.92 -32.35
N TRP A 192 20.15 15.74 -32.18
CA TRP A 192 20.75 14.43 -31.92
C TRP A 192 20.33 13.86 -30.57
N ALA A 193 20.30 14.69 -29.53
CA ALA A 193 19.85 14.28 -28.19
C ALA A 193 18.38 13.86 -28.16
N LEU A 194 17.50 14.57 -28.87
CA LEU A 194 16.09 14.17 -29.04
C LEU A 194 15.95 12.87 -29.84
N GLY A 195 16.74 12.70 -30.91
CA GLY A 195 16.79 11.46 -31.69
C GLY A 195 17.24 10.26 -30.84
N ALA A 196 18.26 10.46 -30.00
CA ALA A 196 18.72 9.45 -29.06
C ALA A 196 17.66 9.12 -27.99
N PHE A 197 16.99 10.12 -27.43
CA PHE A 197 15.87 9.90 -26.50
C PHE A 197 14.75 9.08 -27.14
N ALA A 198 14.33 9.43 -28.36
CA ALA A 198 13.31 8.67 -29.09
C ALA A 198 13.75 7.23 -29.35
N LEU A 199 15.01 7.03 -29.77
CA LEU A 199 15.58 5.71 -30.00
C LEU A 199 15.56 4.84 -28.74
N PHE A 200 16.06 5.34 -27.61
CA PHE A 200 16.10 4.59 -26.35
C PHE A 200 14.70 4.35 -25.79
N SER A 201 13.77 5.30 -25.97
CA SER A 201 12.37 5.14 -25.57
C SER A 201 11.68 4.05 -26.36
N VAL A 202 11.85 4.03 -27.70
CA VAL A 202 11.29 2.97 -28.55
C VAL A 202 11.94 1.62 -28.23
N ALA A 203 13.25 1.57 -28.04
CA ALA A 203 13.95 0.36 -27.63
C ALA A 203 13.39 -0.17 -26.30
N LEU A 204 13.14 0.69 -25.32
CA LEU A 204 12.55 0.31 -24.04
C LEU A 204 11.10 -0.20 -24.19
N LEU A 205 10.26 0.51 -24.95
CA LEU A 205 8.87 0.13 -25.22
C LEU A 205 8.73 -1.22 -25.95
N VAL A 206 9.73 -1.61 -26.74
CA VAL A 206 9.74 -2.90 -27.46
C VAL A 206 10.38 -4.00 -26.63
N THR A 207 11.52 -3.74 -25.99
CA THR A 207 12.26 -4.76 -25.24
C THR A 207 11.50 -5.25 -24.03
N LEU A 208 10.93 -4.33 -23.24
CA LEU A 208 10.27 -4.68 -21.99
C LEU A 208 9.12 -5.69 -22.15
N PRO A 209 8.16 -5.53 -23.08
CA PRO A 209 7.13 -6.55 -23.33
C PRO A 209 7.68 -7.85 -23.93
N LEU A 210 8.75 -7.80 -24.74
CA LEU A 210 9.35 -9.01 -25.34
C LEU A 210 10.15 -9.84 -24.34
N THR A 211 10.72 -9.20 -23.32
CA THR A 211 11.52 -9.86 -22.27
C THR A 211 10.76 -10.03 -20.97
N ALA A 212 9.54 -9.52 -20.90
CA ALA A 212 8.68 -9.73 -19.74
C ALA A 212 8.39 -11.22 -19.62
N ARG A 213 8.58 -11.73 -18.40
CA ARG A 213 8.18 -13.10 -18.08
C ARG A 213 6.68 -13.22 -18.30
N ASP A 214 6.28 -14.29 -18.98
CA ASP A 214 4.88 -14.63 -19.16
C ASP A 214 4.28 -14.82 -17.76
N SER A 215 3.42 -13.88 -17.33
CA SER A 215 2.78 -13.93 -16.00
C SER A 215 1.82 -15.13 -15.89
N SER A 216 1.62 -15.85 -16.99
CA SER A 216 0.94 -17.15 -17.09
C SER A 216 1.74 -18.30 -16.49
N GLN A 217 3.06 -18.13 -16.27
CA GLN A 217 3.83 -19.09 -15.51
C GLN A 217 3.50 -18.88 -14.04
N SER A 218 2.51 -19.65 -13.55
CA SER A 218 2.38 -19.94 -12.13
C SER A 218 3.79 -20.17 -11.61
N ALA A 219 4.21 -19.34 -10.65
CA ALA A 219 5.41 -19.64 -9.90
C ALA A 219 5.35 -21.12 -9.52
N PRO A 220 6.41 -21.93 -9.70
CA PRO A 220 6.43 -23.24 -9.08
C PRO A 220 6.11 -22.97 -7.62
N VAL A 221 4.97 -23.50 -7.16
CA VAL A 221 4.61 -23.50 -5.75
C VAL A 221 5.87 -24.01 -5.06
N PRO A 222 6.56 -23.20 -4.24
CA PRO A 222 7.73 -23.69 -3.54
C PRO A 222 7.26 -24.96 -2.84
N GLU A 223 7.95 -26.07 -3.12
CA GLU A 223 7.61 -27.37 -2.55
C GLU A 223 7.44 -27.15 -1.06
N SER A 224 6.19 -27.26 -0.62
CA SER A 224 5.78 -26.85 0.72
C SER A 224 6.57 -27.71 1.69
N THR A 225 7.64 -27.16 2.25
CA THR A 225 7.97 -27.52 3.63
C THR A 225 6.66 -27.27 4.36
N PRO A 226 6.06 -28.26 5.06
CA PRO A 226 4.76 -28.06 5.68
C PRO A 226 4.88 -26.84 6.57
N THR A 227 4.32 -25.72 6.11
CA THR A 227 4.12 -24.55 6.94
C THR A 227 3.29 -25.09 8.10
N PRO A 228 3.78 -24.99 9.35
CA PRO A 228 2.95 -25.38 10.47
C PRO A 228 1.63 -24.64 10.30
N GLU A 229 0.53 -25.38 10.32
CA GLU A 229 -0.81 -24.81 10.19
C GLU A 229 -0.88 -23.62 11.16
N PRO A 230 -1.28 -22.42 10.69
CA PRO A 230 -1.29 -21.25 11.54
C PRO A 230 -2.14 -21.59 12.76
N THR A 231 -1.56 -21.46 13.94
CA THR A 231 -2.29 -21.71 15.19
C THR A 231 -3.40 -20.67 15.27
N VAL A 232 -4.65 -21.14 15.15
CA VAL A 232 -5.84 -20.31 15.27
C VAL A 232 -5.91 -19.81 16.70
N TYR A 233 -5.90 -18.49 16.87
CA TYR A 233 -6.15 -17.85 18.17
C TYR A 233 -7.64 -17.51 18.22
N GLY A 234 -8.43 -18.41 18.80
CA GLY A 234 -9.83 -18.17 19.10
C GLY A 234 -10.02 -17.20 20.26
N ALA A 235 -11.26 -16.80 20.48
CA ALA A 235 -11.67 -16.04 21.65
C ALA A 235 -11.42 -16.86 22.93
N GLU A 236 -11.15 -16.17 24.03
CA GLU A 236 -11.00 -16.86 25.31
C GLU A 236 -12.35 -17.43 25.75
N ALA A 237 -12.38 -18.71 26.14
CA ALA A 237 -13.61 -19.37 26.60
C ALA A 237 -14.17 -18.76 27.90
N VAL A 238 -13.36 -18.06 28.68
CA VAL A 238 -13.75 -17.37 29.91
C VAL A 238 -13.08 -16.00 29.93
N ALA A 239 -13.86 -14.92 29.87
CA ALA A 239 -13.33 -13.57 30.05
C ALA A 239 -12.89 -13.30 31.49
N ALA A 240 -12.00 -12.33 31.66
CA ALA A 240 -11.68 -11.78 32.98
C ALA A 240 -12.94 -11.18 33.64
N ALA A 241 -13.18 -11.55 34.90
CA ALA A 241 -14.30 -11.02 35.66
C ALA A 241 -14.18 -9.51 35.87
N VAL A 242 -15.28 -8.77 35.65
CA VAL A 242 -15.34 -7.31 35.79
C VAL A 242 -15.79 -6.88 37.19
N SER A 243 -16.34 -7.81 37.97
CA SER A 243 -16.78 -7.63 39.36
C SER A 243 -16.57 -8.91 40.17
N GLU A 244 -16.82 -8.82 41.48
CA GLU A 244 -16.90 -10.02 42.33
C GLU A 244 -18.03 -10.92 41.84
N ILE A 245 -17.74 -12.22 41.70
CA ILE A 245 -18.70 -13.22 41.20
C ILE A 245 -19.58 -13.66 42.36
N ASP A 246 -20.88 -13.43 42.26
CA ASP A 246 -21.86 -13.92 43.25
C ASP A 246 -22.13 -15.42 43.01
N PRO A 247 -21.99 -16.29 44.03
CA PRO A 247 -22.34 -17.71 43.93
C PRO A 247 -23.80 -17.99 43.53
N GLN A 248 -24.70 -17.01 43.65
CA GLN A 248 -26.10 -17.12 43.20
C GLN A 248 -26.27 -16.92 41.70
N TRP A 249 -25.26 -16.41 40.98
CA TRP A 249 -25.34 -16.23 39.54
C TRP A 249 -25.31 -17.57 38.80
N CYS A 250 -25.96 -17.62 37.64
CA CYS A 250 -25.93 -18.78 36.74
C CYS A 250 -24.54 -18.88 36.11
N THR A 251 -23.87 -20.02 36.23
CA THR A 251 -22.58 -20.25 35.57
C THR A 251 -22.78 -20.77 34.15
N GLY A 252 -21.79 -20.59 33.28
CA GLY A 252 -21.86 -21.00 31.88
C GLY A 252 -22.09 -22.49 31.64
N ASP A 253 -21.73 -23.34 32.61
CA ASP A 253 -21.96 -24.79 32.62
C ASP A 253 -23.34 -25.22 33.17
N GLU A 254 -24.08 -24.29 33.79
CA GLU A 254 -25.44 -24.51 34.32
C GLU A 254 -26.53 -23.96 33.39
N VAL A 255 -26.16 -23.46 32.21
CA VAL A 255 -27.09 -22.88 31.25
C VAL A 255 -26.97 -23.55 29.89
N ALA A 256 -27.95 -23.35 29.03
CA ALA A 256 -27.84 -23.56 27.60
C ALA A 256 -28.20 -22.25 26.89
N VAL A 257 -27.37 -21.84 25.93
CA VAL A 257 -27.62 -20.63 25.14
C VAL A 257 -28.05 -21.03 23.73
N SER A 258 -28.98 -20.27 23.15
CA SER A 258 -29.37 -20.37 21.76
C SER A 258 -29.55 -18.98 21.16
N ILE A 259 -29.47 -18.89 19.83
CA ILE A 259 -29.72 -17.66 19.09
C ILE A 259 -30.80 -17.89 18.03
N GLY A 260 -31.71 -16.93 17.90
CA GLY A 260 -32.83 -16.99 16.97
C GLY A 260 -33.48 -15.62 16.79
N GLY A 261 -34.76 -15.60 16.38
CA GLY A 261 -35.52 -14.35 16.28
C GLY A 261 -34.89 -13.30 15.33
N TRP A 262 -34.28 -13.77 14.24
CA TRP A 262 -33.59 -12.93 13.27
C TRP A 262 -34.57 -11.97 12.58
N ASP A 263 -34.23 -10.70 12.56
CA ASP A 263 -34.98 -9.65 11.84
C ASP A 263 -34.01 -8.70 11.13
N ALA A 264 -34.47 -8.07 10.06
CA ALA A 264 -33.69 -7.11 9.29
C ALA A 264 -34.56 -6.02 8.68
N ALA A 265 -34.23 -4.75 8.94
CA ALA A 265 -34.91 -3.61 8.37
C ALA A 265 -33.93 -2.46 8.08
N THR A 266 -34.07 -1.82 6.92
CA THR A 266 -33.32 -0.60 6.56
C THR A 266 -31.79 -0.70 6.69
N GLY A 267 -31.23 -1.90 6.48
CA GLY A 267 -29.80 -2.20 6.61
C GLY A 267 -29.33 -2.54 8.03
N HIS A 268 -30.24 -2.55 9.02
CA HIS A 268 -30.00 -3.01 10.38
C HIS A 268 -30.60 -4.39 10.60
N ARG A 269 -29.96 -5.19 11.45
CA ARG A 269 -30.28 -6.58 11.75
C ARG A 269 -30.40 -6.72 13.25
N GLY A 270 -31.26 -7.62 13.69
CA GLY A 270 -31.46 -7.98 15.08
C GLY A 270 -31.53 -9.49 15.22
N ALA A 271 -31.09 -9.99 16.37
CA ALA A 271 -31.28 -11.37 16.76
C ALA A 271 -31.48 -11.46 18.28
N ARG A 272 -32.15 -12.51 18.73
CA ARG A 272 -32.41 -12.79 20.14
C ARG A 272 -31.53 -13.94 20.61
N ILE A 273 -30.82 -13.69 21.70
CA ILE A 273 -30.11 -14.68 22.50
C ILE A 273 -31.08 -15.15 23.60
N THR A 274 -31.28 -16.46 23.71
CA THR A 274 -32.05 -17.09 24.79
C THR A 274 -31.11 -17.91 25.64
N LEU A 275 -31.18 -17.72 26.96
CA LEU A 275 -30.44 -18.46 27.96
C LEU A 275 -31.44 -19.24 28.83
N GLU A 276 -31.33 -20.56 28.82
CA GLU A 276 -32.12 -21.47 29.66
C GLU A 276 -31.26 -21.97 30.83
N ASN A 277 -31.79 -21.97 32.05
CA ASN A 277 -31.15 -22.63 33.18
C ASN A 277 -31.34 -24.16 33.08
N THR A 278 -30.31 -24.87 32.63
CA THR A 278 -30.30 -26.34 32.53
C THR A 278 -29.77 -27.03 33.78
N GLY A 279 -29.33 -26.25 34.77
CA GLY A 279 -28.87 -26.71 36.07
C GLY A 279 -29.98 -27.24 36.98
N THR A 280 -29.61 -27.61 38.20
CA THR A 280 -30.53 -28.21 39.19
C THR A 280 -30.99 -27.24 40.27
N ARG A 281 -30.44 -26.02 40.29
CA ARG A 281 -30.73 -24.98 41.29
C ARG A 281 -31.33 -23.75 40.62
N THR A 282 -32.06 -22.97 41.41
CA THR A 282 -32.38 -21.59 41.01
C THR A 282 -31.10 -20.76 41.00
N CYS A 283 -30.92 -19.97 39.95
CA CYS A 283 -29.81 -19.03 39.82
C CYS A 283 -30.30 -17.70 39.26
N THR A 284 -29.42 -16.71 39.15
CA THR A 284 -29.75 -15.38 38.63
C THR A 284 -28.83 -14.98 37.48
N VAL A 285 -29.37 -14.25 36.52
CA VAL A 285 -28.58 -13.51 35.53
C VAL A 285 -28.81 -12.02 35.75
N GLN A 286 -27.77 -11.21 35.57
CA GLN A 286 -27.81 -9.79 35.86
C GLN A 286 -27.10 -9.01 34.76
N GLY A 287 -27.66 -7.86 34.37
CA GLY A 287 -26.99 -6.96 33.44
C GLY A 287 -26.97 -7.51 32.02
N TYR A 288 -25.80 -7.48 31.38
CA TYR A 288 -25.64 -7.79 29.97
C TYR A 288 -24.87 -9.10 29.77
N PRO A 289 -25.19 -9.88 28.71
CA PRO A 289 -24.37 -11.01 28.31
C PRO A 289 -22.93 -10.57 28.02
N ASP A 290 -21.97 -11.43 28.37
CA ASP A 290 -20.61 -11.28 27.91
C ASP A 290 -20.45 -11.97 26.56
N LEU A 291 -20.00 -11.21 25.56
CA LEU A 291 -19.96 -11.63 24.15
C LEU A 291 -18.54 -11.57 23.60
N ASP A 292 -18.20 -12.54 22.77
CA ASP A 292 -17.02 -12.53 21.93
C ASP A 292 -17.34 -13.15 20.56
N PHE A 293 -16.47 -12.96 19.58
CA PHE A 293 -16.78 -13.26 18.18
C PHE A 293 -15.63 -13.94 17.48
N GLU A 294 -15.96 -14.95 16.69
CA GLU A 294 -15.00 -15.62 15.82
C GLU A 294 -15.51 -15.66 14.38
N SER A 295 -14.57 -15.72 13.44
CA SER A 295 -14.88 -16.01 12.05
C SER A 295 -15.32 -17.47 11.89
N SER A 296 -15.85 -17.83 10.72
CA SER A 296 -16.19 -19.22 10.39
C SER A 296 -15.00 -20.19 10.49
N ASP A 297 -13.78 -19.67 10.47
CA ASP A 297 -12.54 -20.45 10.54
C ASP A 297 -11.96 -20.47 11.97
N GLY A 298 -12.70 -19.97 12.97
CA GLY A 298 -12.35 -19.98 14.41
C GLY A 298 -11.42 -18.86 14.88
N TRP A 299 -11.13 -17.87 14.03
CA TRP A 299 -10.26 -16.75 14.42
C TRP A 299 -11.05 -15.71 15.19
N VAL A 300 -10.53 -15.27 16.34
CA VAL A 300 -11.11 -14.14 17.08
C VAL A 300 -11.22 -12.91 16.17
N MET A 301 -12.34 -12.21 16.27
CA MET A 301 -12.63 -11.01 15.52
C MET A 301 -12.76 -9.80 16.46
N GLY A 302 -12.14 -8.69 16.09
CA GLY A 302 -12.23 -7.40 16.78
C GLY A 302 -13.59 -6.72 16.64
N ILE A 303 -14.63 -7.36 17.16
CA ILE A 303 -16.00 -6.83 17.24
C ILE A 303 -16.27 -6.38 18.67
N THR A 304 -16.75 -5.14 18.82
CA THR A 304 -17.10 -4.59 20.13
C THR A 304 -18.59 -4.70 20.37
N ALA A 305 -18.99 -5.41 21.42
CA ALA A 305 -20.35 -5.39 21.93
C ALA A 305 -20.57 -4.15 22.82
N VAL A 306 -21.54 -3.31 22.46
CA VAL A 306 -21.90 -2.08 23.16
C VAL A 306 -23.20 -2.31 23.91
N HIS A 307 -23.22 -2.10 25.22
CA HIS A 307 -24.44 -2.22 26.00
C HIS A 307 -25.47 -1.16 25.58
N GLY A 308 -26.69 -1.59 25.27
CA GLY A 308 -27.79 -0.70 24.87
C GLY A 308 -28.68 -1.27 23.76
N GLY A 309 -29.68 -0.47 23.39
CA GLY A 309 -30.57 -0.74 22.27
C GLY A 309 -30.04 -0.24 20.93
N SER A 310 -30.75 -0.59 19.86
CA SER A 310 -30.49 -0.16 18.48
C SER A 310 -31.81 0.20 17.77
N MET A 311 -31.76 0.46 16.46
CA MET A 311 -32.97 0.53 15.65
C MET A 311 -33.79 -0.78 15.63
N MET A 312 -33.16 -1.92 15.93
CA MET A 312 -33.80 -3.25 15.90
C MET A 312 -34.15 -3.78 17.29
N THR A 313 -33.62 -3.16 18.35
CA THR A 313 -33.67 -3.71 19.72
C THR A 313 -33.91 -2.60 20.74
N GLU A 314 -34.78 -2.84 21.70
CA GLU A 314 -35.03 -1.93 22.82
C GLU A 314 -34.37 -2.50 24.08
N ASP A 315 -33.59 -1.68 24.79
CA ASP A 315 -32.92 -2.08 26.02
C ASP A 315 -33.70 -1.54 27.23
N ALA A 316 -34.29 -2.44 28.00
CA ALA A 316 -34.96 -2.12 29.25
C ALA A 316 -33.97 -1.68 30.35
N GLY A 317 -32.67 -1.92 30.14
CA GLY A 317 -31.62 -1.67 31.11
C GLY A 317 -31.36 -2.85 32.04
N ALA A 318 -30.21 -2.80 32.71
CA ALA A 318 -29.75 -3.88 33.59
C ALA A 318 -30.69 -4.09 34.79
N ASP A 319 -31.25 -5.30 34.90
CA ASP A 319 -31.98 -5.78 36.08
C ASP A 319 -31.54 -7.22 36.42
N THR A 320 -32.01 -7.74 37.56
CA THR A 320 -31.76 -9.12 38.01
C THR A 320 -32.92 -10.02 37.60
N VAL A 321 -32.63 -11.07 36.84
CA VAL A 321 -33.60 -12.09 36.44
C VAL A 321 -33.31 -13.38 37.22
N THR A 322 -34.31 -13.87 37.95
CA THR A 322 -34.22 -15.14 38.68
C THR A 322 -34.75 -16.28 37.82
N LEU A 323 -33.94 -17.31 37.62
CA LEU A 323 -34.23 -18.46 36.78
C LEU A 323 -34.30 -19.73 37.62
N ALA A 324 -35.49 -20.31 37.74
CA ALA A 324 -35.65 -21.69 38.19
C ALA A 324 -35.09 -22.66 37.13
N PRO A 325 -34.81 -23.93 37.47
CA PRO A 325 -34.48 -24.95 36.46
C PRO A 325 -35.53 -25.00 35.33
N GLY A 326 -35.08 -24.91 34.08
CA GLY A 326 -35.90 -24.83 32.87
C GLY A 326 -36.51 -23.45 32.58
N ALA A 327 -36.21 -22.42 33.38
CA ALA A 327 -36.63 -21.05 33.10
C ALA A 327 -35.63 -20.33 32.19
N GLU A 328 -36.13 -19.37 31.42
CA GLU A 328 -35.36 -18.66 30.39
C GLU A 328 -35.26 -17.15 30.63
N ALA A 329 -34.12 -16.59 30.23
CA ALA A 329 -33.91 -15.16 30.04
C ALA A 329 -33.50 -14.88 28.59
N THR A 330 -33.79 -13.67 28.11
CA THR A 330 -33.46 -13.25 26.75
C THR A 330 -32.71 -11.92 26.75
N ALA A 331 -31.76 -11.80 25.84
CA ALA A 331 -31.10 -10.56 25.46
C ALA A 331 -31.15 -10.44 23.94
N SER A 332 -31.08 -9.23 23.39
CA SER A 332 -31.10 -9.02 21.95
C SER A 332 -29.84 -8.32 21.48
N ILE A 333 -29.32 -8.75 20.34
CA ILE A 333 -28.21 -8.09 19.65
C ILE A 333 -28.72 -7.33 18.44
N GLY A 334 -28.13 -6.17 18.16
CA GLY A 334 -28.50 -5.31 17.03
C GLY A 334 -27.27 -4.75 16.32
N TRP A 335 -27.26 -4.79 14.99
CA TRP A 335 -26.10 -4.31 14.22
C TRP A 335 -26.50 -3.80 12.84
N ARG A 336 -25.54 -3.13 12.18
CA ARG A 336 -25.61 -2.78 10.77
C ARG A 336 -24.67 -3.69 9.99
N GLY A 337 -25.11 -4.17 8.84
CA GLY A 337 -24.28 -5.03 7.99
C GLY A 337 -23.12 -4.28 7.39
N THR A 338 -21.93 -4.80 7.63
CA THR A 338 -20.69 -4.23 7.11
C THR A 338 -19.94 -5.23 6.24
N ALA A 339 -20.14 -6.53 6.41
CA ALA A 339 -19.51 -7.56 5.58
C ALA A 339 -20.15 -7.63 4.18
N GLY A 340 -19.32 -7.51 3.14
CA GLY A 340 -19.68 -7.73 1.74
C GLY A 340 -19.46 -9.20 1.35
N ALA A 341 -19.74 -9.55 0.09
CA ALA A 341 -19.69 -10.93 -0.38
C ALA A 341 -18.33 -11.61 -0.17
N ASP A 342 -17.23 -10.87 -0.32
CA ASP A 342 -15.85 -11.39 -0.24
C ASP A 342 -15.12 -11.01 1.06
N MET A 343 -15.85 -10.57 2.09
CA MET A 343 -15.26 -10.18 3.38
C MET A 343 -15.47 -11.27 4.43
N VAL A 344 -14.44 -11.47 5.28
CA VAL A 344 -14.55 -12.30 6.49
C VAL A 344 -15.63 -11.70 7.38
N ARG A 345 -16.49 -12.57 7.89
CA ARG A 345 -17.62 -12.22 8.75
C ARG A 345 -17.61 -13.09 10.00
N VAL A 346 -18.39 -12.68 10.99
CA VAL A 346 -18.64 -13.49 12.18
C VAL A 346 -19.39 -14.75 11.77
N GLY A 347 -18.81 -15.90 12.15
CA GLY A 347 -19.40 -17.24 11.95
C GLY A 347 -19.75 -17.93 13.26
N THR A 348 -19.10 -17.55 14.35
CA THR A 348 -19.37 -18.06 15.70
C THR A 348 -19.53 -16.90 16.68
N LEU A 349 -20.60 -16.95 17.47
CA LEU A 349 -20.88 -16.06 18.57
C LEU A 349 -20.62 -16.80 19.89
N LEU A 350 -19.75 -16.26 20.73
CA LEU A 350 -19.50 -16.76 22.07
C LEU A 350 -20.35 -15.97 23.07
N VAL A 351 -21.10 -16.66 23.92
CA VAL A 351 -22.01 -16.04 24.89
C VAL A 351 -21.84 -16.63 26.28
N ALA A 352 -21.63 -15.78 27.28
CA ALA A 352 -21.73 -16.12 28.69
C ALA A 352 -22.83 -15.29 29.38
N PRO A 353 -23.43 -15.82 30.48
CA PRO A 353 -24.35 -15.04 31.32
C PRO A 353 -23.73 -13.71 31.80
N TYR A 354 -22.43 -13.71 32.11
CA TYR A 354 -21.62 -12.57 32.54
C TYR A 354 -20.12 -12.86 32.32
N ALA A 355 -19.27 -11.83 32.36
CA ALA A 355 -17.82 -11.99 32.25
C ALA A 355 -17.21 -12.64 33.50
N GLY A 356 -16.42 -13.70 33.34
CA GLY A 356 -15.87 -14.50 34.44
C GLY A 356 -16.43 -15.92 34.53
N THR A 357 -17.31 -16.32 33.61
CA THR A 357 -17.78 -17.70 33.47
C THR A 357 -17.63 -18.21 32.03
N LEU A 358 -17.89 -19.49 31.81
CA LEU A 358 -17.72 -20.15 30.52
C LEU A 358 -18.68 -19.57 29.47
N ARG A 359 -18.14 -19.21 28.31
CA ARG A 359 -18.90 -18.85 27.12
C ARG A 359 -19.29 -20.11 26.36
N GLN A 360 -20.52 -20.13 25.87
CA GLN A 360 -20.99 -21.14 24.93
C GLN A 360 -20.84 -20.61 23.51
N GLU A 361 -20.34 -21.45 22.62
CA GLU A 361 -20.20 -21.16 21.19
C GLU A 361 -21.53 -21.44 20.48
N LEU A 362 -21.97 -20.48 19.68
CA LEU A 362 -23.16 -20.56 18.84
C LEU A 362 -22.76 -20.29 17.39
N GLU A 363 -23.08 -21.22 16.50
CA GLU A 363 -22.95 -20.97 15.06
C GLU A 363 -23.95 -19.88 14.65
N ALA A 364 -23.44 -18.78 14.10
CA ALA A 364 -24.22 -17.59 13.78
C ALA A 364 -23.60 -16.85 12.58
N ASP A 365 -24.32 -16.81 11.45
CA ASP A 365 -23.95 -15.98 10.29
C ASP A 365 -24.34 -14.52 10.55
N ILE A 366 -23.41 -13.77 11.13
CA ILE A 366 -23.56 -12.34 11.41
C ILE A 366 -22.67 -11.58 10.42
N ASP A 367 -23.30 -10.81 9.53
CA ASP A 367 -22.63 -10.07 8.45
C ASP A 367 -21.91 -8.78 8.92
N LEU A 368 -21.10 -8.93 9.97
CA LEU A 368 -20.16 -7.94 10.50
C LEU A 368 -18.74 -8.31 10.10
N ALA A 369 -18.02 -7.34 9.54
CA ALA A 369 -16.57 -7.41 9.33
C ALA A 369 -15.83 -6.68 10.45
N GLU A 370 -14.58 -7.06 10.70
CA GLU A 370 -13.68 -6.40 11.63
C GLU A 370 -12.98 -5.17 11.00
N PRO A 371 -12.81 -4.05 11.72
CA PRO A 371 -13.38 -3.75 13.04
C PRO A 371 -14.88 -3.43 12.95
N GLY A 372 -15.63 -3.90 13.95
CA GLY A 372 -17.09 -3.78 13.95
C GLY A 372 -17.68 -3.52 15.33
N PHE A 373 -18.96 -3.12 15.33
CA PHE A 373 -19.72 -2.86 16.55
C PHE A 373 -21.10 -3.49 16.42
N LEU A 374 -21.60 -4.03 17.52
CA LEU A 374 -23.00 -4.38 17.70
C LEU A 374 -23.47 -3.91 19.06
N THR A 375 -24.77 -3.71 19.21
CA THR A 375 -25.38 -3.43 20.51
C THR A 375 -25.90 -4.71 21.12
N VAL A 376 -25.88 -4.82 22.44
CA VAL A 376 -26.48 -5.93 23.21
C VAL A 376 -27.34 -5.35 24.32
N THR A 377 -28.57 -5.83 24.46
CA THR A 377 -29.47 -5.42 25.54
C THR A 377 -29.19 -6.19 26.83
N ALA A 378 -29.72 -5.70 27.94
CA ALA A 378 -29.68 -6.45 29.19
C ALA A 378 -30.54 -7.73 29.11
N TRP A 379 -30.29 -8.67 30.04
CA TRP A 379 -31.12 -9.84 30.25
C TRP A 379 -32.53 -9.44 30.72
N THR A 380 -33.53 -10.09 30.14
CA THR A 380 -34.95 -9.92 30.49
C THR A 380 -35.63 -11.29 30.63
N PRO A 381 -36.69 -11.44 31.45
CA PRO A 381 -37.41 -12.71 31.53
C PRO A 381 -38.05 -13.10 30.19
N ALA A 382 -37.93 -14.36 29.77
CA ALA A 382 -38.64 -14.86 28.60
C ALA A 382 -40.16 -14.86 28.86
N GLY A 383 -40.92 -14.00 28.15
CA GLY A 383 -42.38 -13.86 28.32
C GLY A 383 -42.90 -12.43 28.52
N GLY A 384 -42.01 -11.43 28.57
CA GLY A 384 -42.38 -10.01 28.57
C GLY A 384 -42.59 -9.46 27.16
N GLU A 385 -43.62 -9.90 26.45
CA GLU A 385 -44.05 -9.23 25.22
C GLU A 385 -44.69 -7.88 25.61
N ALA A 386 -43.92 -6.80 25.52
CA ALA A 386 -44.45 -5.44 25.58
C ALA A 386 -45.29 -5.18 24.32
N SER A 387 -46.55 -5.56 24.39
CA SER A 387 -47.61 -5.05 23.53
C SER A 387 -47.63 -3.52 23.62
N ALA A 388 -47.28 -2.82 22.54
CA ALA A 388 -47.80 -1.51 22.17
C ALA A 388 -47.44 -1.30 20.68
N GLY A 389 -48.35 -0.99 19.75
CA GLY A 389 -49.58 -0.21 19.86
C GLY A 389 -49.51 0.88 18.80
#